data_AF-M6VSC6-F1
#
_entry.id   AF-M6VSC6-F1
#
_cell.length_a   1.000
_cell.length_b   1.000
_cell.length_c   1.000
_cell.angle_alpha   90.00
_cell.angle_beta   90.00
_cell.angle_gamma   90.00
#
_symmetry.space_group_name_H-M   'P 1'
#
loop_
_entity.id
_entity.type
_entity.pdbx_description
1 polymer ?
#
loop_
_entity_poly.entity_id
_entity_poly.type
_entity_poly.pdbx_seq_one_letter_code
_entity_poly.pdbx_strand_id
1 'polypeptide(L)'
;MQYLQNTNSSENQENNSNSNNSQCPAPAGPFNPGSIFDTGQTICWNGAGAAQNCAMWIPGADGDFNNVPNARNFIGPTQHCKFTSDYTIFDPLHGLTWKTCAQGQTGSDCAGGVPVPMNWADVNGGLPGSCSELNTLNSGEGYAGRTNWRLPTARELASIVHYANNPHIENAFFPSRTFTGRSYMTSTIDAKVAGNNWTVDFAVTPPMDARISSIPQATSIYLRCVSGNAMPAPSFVNQGGGTVRDLNTGLLWSQCSEGQGGGTCLIGAPSNTDWNTARGNCNGKGLVGRVWRLPNVNELLSIIDYSNPIPIVPAIDTTFFPNTPNPSAYWTSTTYDSNKSFALAIAFANGIIASSDKSGGMYTRCVTTF
;
A
#
# COMPACT_ATOMS: atom_id res chain seq x y z
N MET A 1 57.19 44.69 18.47
CA MET A 1 56.34 45.32 17.45
C MET A 1 54.89 45.11 17.82
N GLN A 2 54.22 46.21 18.14
CA GLN A 2 52.77 46.35 18.25
C GLN A 2 52.14 46.14 16.87
N TYR A 3 50.95 45.54 16.79
CA TYR A 3 49.71 46.33 16.62
C TYR A 3 48.47 45.41 16.66
N LEU A 4 47.59 45.74 17.62
CA LEU A 4 46.17 45.44 17.64
C LEU A 4 45.47 46.28 16.56
N GLN A 5 44.43 45.74 15.92
CA GLN A 5 43.25 46.53 15.57
C GLN A 5 41.99 45.72 15.84
N ASN A 6 41.35 46.05 16.97
CA ASN A 6 39.91 45.97 17.13
C ASN A 6 39.30 47.17 16.39
N THR A 7 38.24 46.94 15.63
CA THR A 7 37.21 47.95 15.38
C THR A 7 35.87 47.35 15.79
N ASN A 8 35.24 48.01 16.75
CA ASN A 8 33.92 47.72 17.29
C ASN A 8 32.89 48.63 16.61
N SER A 9 31.63 48.19 16.70
CA SER A 9 30.36 48.94 16.62
C SER A 9 29.93 49.54 15.27
N SER A 10 28.82 49.03 14.74
CA SER A 10 27.53 49.67 15.01
C SER A 10 26.38 48.69 14.75
N GLU A 11 25.49 48.63 15.73
CA GLU A 11 24.17 48.02 15.66
C GLU A 11 23.40 48.50 14.43
N ASN A 12 22.77 47.57 13.72
CA ASN A 12 21.48 47.82 13.08
C ASN A 12 20.61 46.60 13.35
N GLN A 13 19.88 46.71 14.46
CA GLN A 13 18.64 45.98 14.67
C GLN A 13 17.66 46.40 13.57
N GLU A 14 17.57 45.62 12.50
CA GLU A 14 16.32 45.56 11.75
C GLU A 14 15.39 44.58 12.45
N ASN A 15 14.58 45.16 13.33
CA ASN A 15 13.30 44.60 13.73
C ASN A 15 12.50 44.23 12.47
N ASN A 16 12.38 42.94 12.20
CA ASN A 16 11.22 42.42 11.49
C ASN A 16 10.55 41.35 12.36
N SER A 17 9.63 41.87 13.16
CA SER A 17 8.40 41.27 13.66
C SER A 17 8.04 39.88 13.13
N ASN A 18 7.83 38.96 14.08
CA ASN A 18 6.79 37.93 14.09
C ASN A 18 6.54 37.11 12.81
N SER A 19 7.06 35.89 12.81
CA SER A 19 6.16 34.74 12.63
C SER A 19 6.63 33.55 13.49
N ASN A 20 5.91 33.30 14.59
CA ASN A 20 5.99 32.03 15.32
C ASN A 20 5.39 30.91 14.44
N ASN A 21 6.03 30.56 13.33
CA ASN A 21 5.43 29.73 12.29
C ASN A 21 5.60 28.21 12.49
N SER A 22 5.81 27.73 13.71
CA SER A 22 5.68 26.29 14.02
C SER A 22 4.87 26.10 15.31
N GLN A 23 3.60 26.51 15.28
CA GLN A 23 2.70 26.38 16.44
C GLN A 23 2.40 24.92 16.80
N CYS A 24 2.52 23.96 15.87
CA CYS A 24 2.34 22.54 16.14
C CYS A 24 3.58 21.73 15.71
N PRO A 25 4.06 20.79 16.54
CA PRO A 25 5.10 19.85 16.12
C PRO A 25 4.61 19.01 14.94
N ALA A 26 5.34 19.05 13.82
CA ALA A 26 5.15 18.10 12.73
C ALA A 26 6.08 16.90 12.93
N PRO A 27 5.61 15.66 12.75
CA PRO A 27 6.49 14.51 12.74
C PRO A 27 7.58 14.68 11.68
N ALA A 28 8.84 14.51 12.08
CA ALA A 28 10.00 14.58 11.21
C ALA A 28 10.82 13.30 11.37
N GLY A 29 11.33 12.77 10.27
CA GLY A 29 12.18 11.58 10.27
C GLY A 29 12.66 11.27 8.86
N PRO A 30 13.66 10.38 8.71
CA PRO A 30 13.83 9.71 7.44
C PRO A 30 12.58 8.84 7.20
N PHE A 31 11.89 9.09 6.10
CA PHE A 31 10.75 8.30 5.64
C PHE A 31 11.17 7.49 4.41
N ASN A 32 10.55 6.32 4.21
CA ASN A 32 10.68 5.60 2.96
C ASN A 32 9.28 5.42 2.33
N PRO A 33 8.88 6.33 1.42
CA PRO A 33 7.58 6.24 0.75
C PRO A 33 7.41 4.96 -0.09
N GLY A 34 8.50 4.27 -0.43
CA GLY A 34 8.47 3.01 -1.16
C GLY A 34 8.43 1.75 -0.28
N SER A 35 8.44 1.90 1.04
CA SER A 35 8.39 0.76 1.96
C SER A 35 7.04 0.03 1.92
N ILE A 36 7.02 -1.15 2.54
CA ILE A 36 5.85 -2.00 2.58
C ILE A 36 5.60 -2.41 4.02
N PHE A 37 4.36 -2.24 4.46
CA PHE A 37 3.92 -2.83 5.71
C PHE A 37 3.62 -4.32 5.56
N ASP A 38 3.93 -5.06 6.63
CA ASP A 38 3.38 -6.39 6.87
C ASP A 38 1.83 -6.38 6.79
N THR A 39 1.25 -7.53 6.47
CA THR A 39 -0.19 -7.69 6.25
C THR A 39 -0.99 -7.68 7.56
N GLY A 40 -0.30 -7.89 8.68
CA GLY A 40 -0.90 -8.03 10.01
C GLY A 40 -1.38 -9.45 10.33
N GLN A 41 -1.12 -10.43 9.45
CA GLN A 41 -1.36 -11.83 9.76
C GLN A 41 -0.24 -12.39 10.64
N THR A 42 -0.62 -12.94 11.79
CA THR A 42 0.32 -13.53 12.76
C THR A 42 0.10 -15.03 12.98
N ILE A 43 -0.93 -15.60 12.34
CA ILE A 43 -1.30 -17.02 12.43
C ILE A 43 -1.18 -17.65 11.05
N CYS A 44 -0.55 -18.83 10.98
CA CYS A 44 -0.45 -19.60 9.76
C CYS A 44 -1.67 -20.53 9.57
N TRP A 45 -2.15 -20.64 8.33
CA TRP A 45 -3.33 -21.42 7.97
C TRP A 45 -3.00 -22.38 6.85
N ASN A 46 -3.29 -23.66 7.04
CA ASN A 46 -3.06 -24.69 6.02
C ASN A 46 -4.05 -24.58 4.85
N GLY A 47 -3.89 -25.45 3.84
CA GLY A 47 -4.79 -25.52 2.68
C GLY A 47 -6.26 -25.75 3.03
N ALA A 48 -6.55 -26.41 4.15
CA ALA A 48 -7.90 -26.68 4.63
C ALA A 48 -8.44 -25.59 5.59
N GLY A 49 -7.70 -24.50 5.79
CA GLY A 49 -8.10 -23.41 6.67
C GLY A 49 -7.96 -23.69 8.16
N ALA A 50 -7.20 -24.72 8.56
CA ALA A 50 -6.88 -24.96 9.97
C ALA A 50 -5.62 -24.17 10.38
N ALA A 51 -5.67 -23.57 11.56
CA ALA A 51 -4.52 -22.90 12.16
C ALA A 51 -3.39 -23.89 12.43
N GLN A 52 -2.15 -23.48 12.19
CA GLN A 52 -0.95 -24.29 12.36
C GLN A 52 0.18 -23.49 13.01
N ASN A 53 1.11 -24.20 13.62
CA ASN A 53 2.38 -23.60 14.00
C ASN A 53 3.19 -23.30 12.73
N CYS A 54 3.52 -22.02 12.53
CA CYS A 54 4.25 -21.55 11.35
C CYS A 54 5.58 -22.29 11.19
N ALA A 55 6.50 -22.13 12.14
CA ALA A 55 7.84 -22.70 12.04
C ALA A 55 7.87 -24.23 11.89
N MET A 56 6.96 -24.95 12.55
CA MET A 56 6.99 -26.42 12.58
C MET A 56 6.31 -27.08 11.38
N TRP A 57 5.14 -26.58 10.96
CA TRP A 57 4.30 -27.28 9.99
C TRP A 57 4.15 -26.53 8.68
N ILE A 58 4.16 -25.20 8.71
CA ILE A 58 3.92 -24.35 7.54
C ILE A 58 4.92 -23.18 7.53
N PRO A 59 6.23 -23.46 7.44
CA PRO A 59 7.22 -22.39 7.37
C PRO A 59 6.96 -21.55 6.11
N GLY A 60 7.27 -20.27 6.10
CA GLY A 60 7.08 -19.46 4.89
C GLY A 60 5.64 -19.03 4.60
N ALA A 61 4.67 -19.35 5.47
CA ALA A 61 3.35 -18.70 5.43
C ALA A 61 3.44 -17.26 5.97
N ASP A 62 2.44 -16.43 5.70
CA ASP A 62 2.46 -15.00 6.04
C ASP A 62 2.74 -14.77 7.54
N GLY A 63 2.02 -15.48 8.42
CA GLY A 63 2.21 -15.40 9.88
C GLY A 63 3.57 -15.87 10.41
N ASP A 64 4.42 -16.48 9.57
CA ASP A 64 5.80 -16.81 9.92
C ASP A 64 6.71 -15.56 9.89
N PHE A 65 6.27 -14.49 9.22
CA PHE A 65 7.03 -13.28 8.95
C PHE A 65 6.43 -12.04 9.62
N ASN A 66 6.20 -12.13 10.93
CA ASN A 66 5.67 -11.01 11.70
C ASN A 66 6.51 -9.74 11.52
N ASN A 67 5.85 -8.64 11.15
CA ASN A 67 6.46 -7.33 10.92
C ASN A 67 7.46 -7.29 9.76
N VAL A 68 7.36 -8.20 8.79
CA VAL A 68 8.19 -8.22 7.58
C VAL A 68 7.34 -7.88 6.34
N PRO A 69 7.77 -6.97 5.46
CA PRO A 69 9.06 -6.26 5.50
C PRO A 69 9.19 -5.23 6.62
N ASN A 70 8.09 -4.60 7.03
CA ASN A 70 8.10 -3.61 8.10
C ASN A 70 6.85 -3.74 8.99
N ALA A 71 7.02 -3.50 10.29
CA ALA A 71 5.92 -3.46 11.24
C ALA A 71 4.89 -2.40 10.85
N ARG A 72 3.60 -2.73 11.01
CA ARG A 72 2.52 -1.74 10.92
C ARG A 72 2.66 -0.75 12.07
N ASN A 73 2.68 0.54 11.76
CA ASN A 73 2.82 1.58 12.77
C ASN A 73 2.08 2.83 12.32
N PHE A 74 1.19 3.35 13.17
CA PHE A 74 0.44 4.57 12.94
C PHE A 74 0.40 5.38 14.23
N ILE A 75 0.28 6.70 14.11
CA ILE A 75 0.20 7.61 15.25
C ILE A 75 -1.06 8.47 15.11
N GLY A 76 -1.97 8.37 16.06
CA GLY A 76 -3.21 9.14 16.10
C GLY A 76 -4.40 8.31 16.60
N PRO A 77 -5.64 8.81 16.43
CA PRO A 77 -6.00 10.13 15.89
C PRO A 77 -5.41 11.28 16.71
N THR A 78 -4.77 12.24 16.05
CA THR A 78 -4.14 13.40 16.69
C THR A 78 -4.92 14.66 16.35
N GLN A 79 -5.42 15.35 17.38
CA GLN A 79 -6.05 16.67 17.23
C GLN A 79 -4.99 17.72 16.88
N HIS A 80 -5.27 18.57 15.88
CA HIS A 80 -4.39 19.67 15.55
C HIS A 80 -4.47 20.79 16.61
N CYS A 81 -3.32 21.35 16.99
CA CYS A 81 -3.22 22.23 18.16
C CYS A 81 -3.89 23.61 17.97
N LYS A 82 -3.95 24.11 16.73
CA LYS A 82 -4.67 25.34 16.34
C LYS A 82 -6.11 25.04 15.86
N PHE A 83 -6.24 24.19 14.84
CA PHE A 83 -7.51 23.74 14.27
C PHE A 83 -8.07 22.53 15.02
N THR A 84 -8.70 22.76 16.17
CA THR A 84 -9.12 21.70 17.11
C THR A 84 -10.19 20.74 16.55
N SER A 85 -10.78 21.04 15.40
CA SER A 85 -11.69 20.14 14.68
C SER A 85 -10.98 19.18 13.72
N ASP A 86 -9.68 19.39 13.50
CA ASP A 86 -8.90 18.66 12.51
C ASP A 86 -8.13 17.53 13.18
N TYR A 87 -8.42 16.30 12.76
CA TYR A 87 -7.82 15.09 13.30
C TYR A 87 -7.07 14.34 12.20
N THR A 88 -5.81 14.01 12.46
CA THR A 88 -4.97 13.29 11.51
C THR A 88 -4.37 12.02 12.11
N ILE A 89 -4.02 11.09 11.22
CA ILE A 89 -3.25 9.89 11.53
C ILE A 89 -1.95 9.99 10.76
N PHE A 90 -0.83 9.84 11.44
CA PHE A 90 0.48 9.87 10.82
C PHE A 90 0.98 8.44 10.59
N ASP A 91 1.43 8.20 9.37
CA ASP A 91 2.14 7.00 8.93
C ASP A 91 3.65 7.32 8.91
N PRO A 92 4.40 6.92 9.95
CA PRO A 92 5.83 7.19 10.05
C PRO A 92 6.68 6.38 9.07
N LEU A 93 6.16 5.29 8.48
CA LEU A 93 6.93 4.50 7.53
C LEU A 93 7.05 5.24 6.20
N HIS A 94 5.91 5.71 5.69
CA HIS A 94 5.85 6.38 4.39
C HIS A 94 5.99 7.90 4.49
N GLY A 95 5.85 8.48 5.69
CA GLY A 95 5.77 9.93 5.87
C GLY A 95 4.44 10.52 5.40
N LEU A 96 3.39 9.71 5.38
CA LEU A 96 2.05 10.11 4.96
C LEU A 96 1.22 10.58 6.16
N THR A 97 0.37 11.56 5.92
CA THR A 97 -0.63 12.03 6.89
C THR A 97 -2.01 11.80 6.32
N TRP A 98 -2.80 11.00 7.01
CA TRP A 98 -4.16 10.67 6.64
C TRP A 98 -5.14 11.56 7.39
N LYS A 99 -6.23 11.96 6.73
CA LYS A 99 -7.39 12.48 7.45
C LYS A 99 -7.97 11.31 8.24
N THR A 100 -8.24 11.51 9.53
CA THR A 100 -8.71 10.43 10.41
C THR A 100 -9.98 9.78 9.88
N CYS A 101 -10.93 10.62 9.48
CA CYS A 101 -12.23 10.18 8.98
C CYS A 101 -12.32 10.24 7.46
N ALA A 102 -13.23 9.44 6.91
CA ALA A 102 -13.64 9.56 5.52
C ALA A 102 -14.20 10.97 5.24
N GLN A 103 -14.28 11.35 3.96
CA GLN A 103 -14.91 12.62 3.62
C GLN A 103 -16.40 12.66 3.99
N GLY A 104 -16.85 13.79 4.51
CA GLY A 104 -18.17 13.96 5.12
C GLY A 104 -18.24 13.67 6.63
N GLN A 105 -17.20 13.05 7.22
CA GLN A 105 -17.11 12.80 8.66
C GLN A 105 -16.05 13.66 9.36
N THR A 106 -16.26 13.87 10.67
CA THR A 106 -15.43 14.70 11.56
C THR A 106 -15.32 14.12 12.97
N GLY A 107 -14.41 14.67 13.77
CA GLY A 107 -14.15 14.25 15.16
C GLY A 107 -13.05 13.20 15.29
N SER A 108 -12.65 12.91 16.53
CA SER A 108 -11.61 11.93 16.86
C SER A 108 -12.04 10.49 16.61
N ASP A 109 -13.34 10.23 16.64
CA ASP A 109 -13.97 8.90 16.52
C ASP A 109 -14.87 8.78 15.27
N CYS A 110 -14.84 9.79 14.41
CA CYS A 110 -15.68 9.90 13.22
C CYS A 110 -17.19 9.84 13.52
N ALA A 111 -17.62 10.28 14.71
CA ALA A 111 -19.03 10.35 15.07
C ALA A 111 -19.77 11.55 14.47
N GLY A 112 -19.05 12.60 14.07
CA GLY A 112 -19.63 13.76 13.41
C GLY A 112 -19.88 13.49 11.93
N GLY A 113 -21.09 13.79 11.44
CA GLY A 113 -21.45 13.64 10.03
C GLY A 113 -21.56 12.19 9.55
N VAL A 114 -21.60 12.02 8.23
CA VAL A 114 -21.69 10.72 7.56
C VAL A 114 -20.79 10.72 6.32
N PRO A 115 -20.26 9.56 5.88
CA PRO A 115 -19.47 9.50 4.66
C PRO A 115 -20.27 9.97 3.45
N VAL A 116 -19.71 10.91 2.67
CA VAL A 116 -20.35 11.43 1.45
C VAL A 116 -19.66 10.80 0.24
N PRO A 117 -20.34 9.93 -0.52
CA PRO A 117 -19.75 9.32 -1.72
C PRO A 117 -19.74 10.32 -2.88
N MET A 118 -18.68 10.28 -3.69
CA MET A 118 -18.50 11.15 -4.85
C MET A 118 -18.04 10.35 -6.07
N ASN A 119 -18.42 10.79 -7.26
CA ASN A 119 -17.90 10.23 -8.51
C ASN A 119 -16.58 10.91 -8.89
N TRP A 120 -15.87 10.34 -9.87
CA TRP A 120 -14.55 10.82 -10.28
C TRP A 120 -14.55 12.26 -10.80
N ALA A 121 -15.58 12.67 -11.54
CA ALA A 121 -15.66 14.01 -12.12
C ALA A 121 -15.80 15.08 -11.02
N ASP A 122 -16.63 14.83 -10.02
CA ASP A 122 -16.85 15.73 -8.89
C ASP A 122 -15.59 15.86 -8.02
N VAL A 123 -14.88 14.75 -7.80
CA VAL A 123 -13.63 14.75 -7.01
C VAL A 123 -12.53 15.54 -7.72
N ASN A 124 -12.32 15.31 -9.02
CA ASN A 124 -11.30 16.04 -9.78
C ASN A 124 -11.69 17.48 -10.09
N GLY A 125 -13.00 17.77 -10.14
CA GLY A 125 -13.52 19.13 -10.20
C GLY A 125 -13.30 19.92 -8.90
N GLY A 126 -12.86 19.27 -7.82
CA GLY A 126 -12.62 19.92 -6.53
C GLY A 126 -13.90 20.38 -5.84
N LEU A 127 -15.03 19.69 -6.09
CA LEU A 127 -16.31 20.04 -5.47
C LEU A 127 -16.28 19.84 -3.94
N PRO A 128 -17.21 20.47 -3.20
CA PRO A 128 -17.36 20.24 -1.76
C PRO A 128 -17.49 18.74 -1.44
N GLY A 129 -16.75 18.28 -0.43
CA GLY A 129 -16.56 16.88 -0.07
C GLY A 129 -15.29 16.24 -0.64
N SER A 130 -14.63 16.85 -1.62
CA SER A 130 -13.41 16.31 -2.23
C SER A 130 -12.18 16.41 -1.32
N CYS A 131 -11.10 15.69 -1.65
CA CYS A 131 -9.82 15.89 -0.96
C CYS A 131 -9.21 17.27 -1.23
N SER A 132 -9.48 17.87 -2.39
CA SER A 132 -8.98 19.20 -2.74
C SER A 132 -9.62 20.31 -1.90
N GLU A 133 -10.86 20.13 -1.45
CA GLU A 133 -11.53 21.06 -0.52
C GLU A 133 -10.74 21.23 0.78
N LEU A 134 -10.11 20.15 1.28
CA LEU A 134 -9.29 20.23 2.49
C LEU A 134 -8.16 21.26 2.37
N ASN A 135 -7.70 21.57 1.16
CA ASN A 135 -6.62 22.54 0.93
C ASN A 135 -7.07 23.99 1.06
N THR A 136 -8.38 24.26 1.07
CA THR A 136 -8.93 25.63 1.16
C THR A 136 -9.49 25.96 2.55
N LEU A 137 -9.60 24.95 3.42
CA LEU A 137 -10.10 25.10 4.79
C LEU A 137 -9.21 26.02 5.63
N ASN A 138 -9.70 26.38 6.82
CA ASN A 138 -8.95 27.16 7.80
C ASN A 138 -8.40 28.49 7.25
N SER A 139 -9.23 29.21 6.49
CA SER A 139 -8.85 30.48 5.84
C SER A 139 -7.67 30.34 4.88
N GLY A 140 -7.55 29.20 4.18
CA GLY A 140 -6.49 28.94 3.21
C GLY A 140 -5.23 28.28 3.81
N GLU A 141 -5.18 28.08 5.12
CA GLU A 141 -4.10 27.33 5.79
C GLU A 141 -4.24 25.80 5.59
N GLY A 142 -5.41 25.36 5.11
CA GLY A 142 -5.73 23.97 4.84
C GLY A 142 -6.00 23.13 6.09
N TYR A 143 -6.55 21.94 5.90
CA TYR A 143 -6.92 21.01 6.97
C TYR A 143 -5.67 20.54 7.72
N ALA A 144 -5.68 20.68 9.04
CA ALA A 144 -4.53 20.43 9.91
C ALA A 144 -3.26 21.17 9.47
N GLY A 145 -3.41 22.39 8.92
CA GLY A 145 -2.29 23.22 8.46
C GLY A 145 -1.58 22.69 7.21
N ARG A 146 -2.30 21.89 6.38
CA ARG A 146 -1.76 21.26 5.18
C ARG A 146 -2.62 21.59 3.96
N THR A 147 -1.98 21.97 2.87
CA THR A 147 -2.61 22.40 1.61
C THR A 147 -2.28 21.48 0.42
N ASN A 148 -1.78 20.28 0.70
CA ASN A 148 -1.43 19.25 -0.30
C ASN A 148 -2.22 17.94 -0.10
N TRP A 149 -3.44 18.02 0.42
CA TRP A 149 -4.38 16.91 0.48
C TRP A 149 -4.80 16.48 -0.91
N ARG A 150 -4.83 15.16 -1.11
CA ARG A 150 -5.14 14.53 -2.39
C ARG A 150 -5.80 13.18 -2.18
N LEU A 151 -6.34 12.63 -3.28
CA LEU A 151 -6.64 11.21 -3.33
C LEU A 151 -5.34 10.38 -3.23
N PRO A 152 -5.32 9.31 -2.44
CA PRO A 152 -4.23 8.36 -2.42
C PRO A 152 -4.21 7.55 -3.72
N THR A 153 -3.04 7.12 -4.15
CA THR A 153 -2.90 6.08 -5.17
C THR A 153 -3.42 4.74 -4.65
N ALA A 154 -3.67 3.78 -5.54
CA ALA A 154 -4.12 2.44 -5.16
C ALA A 154 -3.18 1.75 -4.18
N ARG A 155 -1.87 1.89 -4.38
CA ARG A 155 -0.83 1.35 -3.49
C ARG A 155 -0.80 2.05 -2.13
N GLU A 156 -0.95 3.38 -2.07
CA GLU A 156 -1.00 4.12 -0.79
C GLU A 156 -2.23 3.72 0.02
N LEU A 157 -3.39 3.59 -0.63
CA LEU A 157 -4.60 3.20 0.07
C LEU A 157 -4.61 1.72 0.45
N ALA A 158 -3.98 0.85 -0.36
CA ALA A 158 -3.80 -0.55 -0.03
C ALA A 158 -2.83 -0.76 1.15
N SER A 159 -1.84 0.13 1.35
CA SER A 159 -0.84 -0.03 2.42
C SER A 159 -1.47 0.02 3.83
N ILE A 160 -2.59 0.73 3.99
CA ILE A 160 -3.31 0.82 5.27
C ILE A 160 -4.27 -0.36 5.52
N VAL A 161 -4.45 -1.27 4.56
CA VAL A 161 -5.25 -2.49 4.72
C VAL A 161 -4.58 -3.42 5.74
N HIS A 162 -5.34 -3.84 6.76
CA HIS A 162 -4.93 -4.85 7.72
C HIS A 162 -5.66 -6.17 7.43
N TYR A 163 -4.96 -7.12 6.83
CA TYR A 163 -5.53 -8.33 6.24
C TYR A 163 -6.00 -9.37 7.25
N ALA A 164 -5.77 -9.17 8.55
CA ALA A 164 -6.26 -10.05 9.62
C ALA A 164 -7.40 -9.44 10.45
N ASN A 165 -7.81 -8.19 10.19
CA ASN A 165 -8.86 -7.50 10.97
C ASN A 165 -10.19 -7.49 10.21
N ASN A 166 -11.29 -7.32 10.95
CA ASN A 166 -12.60 -6.99 10.38
C ASN A 166 -13.19 -5.78 11.13
N PRO A 167 -13.35 -4.60 10.50
CA PRO A 167 -12.97 -4.26 9.12
C PRO A 167 -11.44 -4.36 8.87
N HIS A 168 -11.01 -4.46 7.61
CA HIS A 168 -9.60 -4.67 7.21
C HIS A 168 -8.72 -3.43 7.37
N ILE A 169 -8.71 -2.85 8.56
CA ILE A 169 -7.91 -1.67 8.90
C ILE A 169 -7.68 -1.63 10.40
N GLU A 170 -6.68 -0.88 10.83
CA GLU A 170 -6.35 -0.74 12.25
C GLU A 170 -7.32 0.20 12.96
N ASN A 171 -8.40 -0.37 13.51
CA ASN A 171 -9.49 0.39 14.10
C ASN A 171 -9.07 1.28 15.28
N ALA A 172 -7.96 0.96 15.95
CA ALA A 172 -7.38 1.78 17.00
C ALA A 172 -6.94 3.17 16.49
N PHE A 173 -6.52 3.26 15.23
CA PHE A 173 -6.07 4.49 14.60
C PHE A 173 -7.10 5.06 13.63
N PHE A 174 -7.81 4.18 12.91
CA PHE A 174 -8.82 4.52 11.91
C PHE A 174 -10.22 4.09 12.39
N PRO A 175 -11.00 4.95 13.06
CA PRO A 175 -12.22 4.55 13.76
C PRO A 175 -13.34 3.96 12.86
N SER A 176 -14.02 2.93 13.36
CA SER A 176 -14.86 1.97 12.62
C SER A 176 -16.13 2.54 11.97
N ARG A 177 -16.53 3.77 12.29
CA ARG A 177 -17.69 4.41 11.63
C ARG A 177 -17.45 4.73 10.16
N THR A 178 -16.25 4.50 9.64
CA THR A 178 -15.89 4.76 8.25
C THR A 178 -16.08 3.54 7.33
N PHE A 179 -16.22 2.30 7.81
CA PHE A 179 -16.08 1.11 6.93
C PHE A 179 -17.39 0.38 6.69
N THR A 180 -18.28 0.97 5.87
CA THR A 180 -19.56 0.36 5.49
C THR A 180 -19.61 0.07 3.99
N GLY A 181 -19.41 -1.20 3.60
CA GLY A 181 -19.92 -1.82 2.36
C GLY A 181 -19.63 -1.20 0.99
N ARG A 182 -18.83 -0.13 0.87
CA ARG A 182 -18.39 0.43 -0.41
C ARG A 182 -16.90 0.68 -0.40
N SER A 183 -16.30 0.51 -1.57
CA SER A 183 -14.90 0.78 -1.82
C SER A 183 -14.58 2.27 -1.72
N TYR A 184 -13.29 2.56 -1.58
CA TYR A 184 -12.73 3.88 -1.51
C TYR A 184 -11.97 4.23 -2.79
N MET A 185 -12.22 5.44 -3.30
CA MET A 185 -11.60 5.93 -4.53
C MET A 185 -10.10 6.13 -4.36
N THR A 186 -9.34 5.76 -5.39
CA THR A 186 -7.92 6.07 -5.53
C THR A 186 -7.70 6.98 -6.72
N SER A 187 -6.59 7.71 -6.76
CA SER A 187 -6.16 8.51 -7.91
C SER A 187 -5.59 7.67 -9.06
N THR A 188 -5.44 6.36 -8.89
CA THR A 188 -4.87 5.47 -9.91
C THR A 188 -5.94 5.10 -10.93
N ILE A 189 -5.76 5.55 -12.16
CA ILE A 189 -6.61 5.19 -13.30
C ILE A 189 -6.36 3.75 -13.72
N ASP A 190 -7.41 3.05 -14.17
CA ASP A 190 -7.23 1.78 -14.87
C ASP A 190 -6.83 2.08 -16.32
N ALA A 191 -5.53 2.01 -16.62
CA ALA A 191 -5.01 2.29 -17.94
C ALA A 191 -5.55 1.33 -19.02
N LYS A 192 -6.02 0.13 -18.63
CA LYS A 192 -6.54 -0.89 -19.56
C LYS A 192 -8.03 -0.75 -19.82
N VAL A 193 -8.76 -0.04 -18.97
CA VAL A 193 -10.21 0.17 -19.08
C VAL A 193 -10.51 1.66 -19.01
N ALA A 194 -10.66 2.28 -20.20
CA ALA A 194 -11.00 3.70 -20.30
C ALA A 194 -12.30 4.03 -19.54
N GLY A 195 -12.26 5.08 -18.71
CA GLY A 195 -13.39 5.48 -17.89
C GLY A 195 -13.52 4.74 -16.56
N ASN A 196 -12.54 3.92 -16.18
CA ASN A 196 -12.46 3.30 -14.86
C ASN A 196 -11.31 3.85 -14.02
N ASN A 197 -11.42 3.67 -12.71
CA ASN A 197 -10.34 3.92 -11.76
C ASN A 197 -10.27 2.77 -10.75
N TRP A 198 -9.08 2.58 -10.17
CA TRP A 198 -8.87 1.59 -9.12
C TRP A 198 -9.47 2.06 -7.80
N THR A 199 -9.99 1.12 -7.04
CA THR A 199 -10.59 1.34 -5.73
C THR A 199 -10.08 0.30 -4.73
N VAL A 200 -10.10 0.64 -3.45
CA VAL A 200 -9.72 -0.29 -2.36
C VAL A 200 -10.93 -0.51 -1.47
N ASP A 201 -11.24 -1.77 -1.19
CA ASP A 201 -12.29 -2.13 -0.24
C ASP A 201 -11.71 -2.57 1.12
N PHE A 202 -12.21 -1.94 2.17
CA PHE A 202 -11.88 -2.25 3.57
C PHE A 202 -12.99 -3.05 4.26
N ALA A 203 -14.18 -3.10 3.65
CA ALA A 203 -15.30 -3.88 4.15
C ALA A 203 -15.22 -5.30 3.60
N VAL A 204 -15.67 -6.26 4.40
CA VAL A 204 -16.04 -7.57 3.88
C VAL A 204 -17.43 -7.89 4.36
N THR A 205 -18.40 -7.64 3.49
CA THR A 205 -19.58 -8.49 3.46
C THR A 205 -19.25 -9.67 2.55
N PRO A 206 -19.16 -10.91 3.07
CA PRO A 206 -19.14 -12.07 2.20
C PRO A 206 -20.29 -11.95 1.19
N PRO A 207 -20.07 -12.28 -0.09
CA PRO A 207 -18.93 -13.00 -0.63
C PRO A 207 -17.87 -12.11 -1.29
N MET A 208 -17.73 -10.81 -0.94
CA MET A 208 -16.91 -9.89 -1.75
C MET A 208 -15.47 -10.40 -1.95
N ASP A 209 -15.23 -10.84 -3.19
CA ASP A 209 -14.07 -11.62 -3.61
C ASP A 209 -12.84 -10.76 -3.92
N ALA A 210 -13.00 -9.43 -4.08
CA ALA A 210 -11.93 -8.53 -4.55
C ALA A 210 -11.64 -7.37 -3.59
N ARG A 211 -10.35 -7.17 -3.24
CA ARG A 211 -9.87 -6.06 -2.38
C ARG A 211 -9.49 -4.81 -3.15
N ILE A 212 -8.91 -5.00 -4.33
CA ILE A 212 -8.60 -3.93 -5.27
C ILE A 212 -9.33 -4.25 -6.56
N SER A 213 -10.18 -3.33 -7.00
CA SER A 213 -11.07 -3.53 -8.16
C SER A 213 -11.12 -2.29 -9.03
N SER A 214 -11.39 -2.52 -10.32
CA SER A 214 -11.61 -1.48 -11.33
C SER A 214 -13.10 -1.16 -11.38
N ILE A 215 -13.46 0.10 -11.13
CA ILE A 215 -14.86 0.56 -11.07
C ILE A 215 -15.06 1.73 -12.04
N PRO A 216 -16.22 1.85 -12.71
CA PRO A 216 -16.52 3.01 -13.56
C PRO A 216 -16.46 4.33 -12.78
N GLN A 217 -15.82 5.33 -13.38
CA GLN A 217 -15.61 6.67 -12.83
C GLN A 217 -16.92 7.41 -12.50
N ALA A 218 -18.04 7.03 -13.10
CA ALA A 218 -19.37 7.57 -12.79
C ALA A 218 -19.93 7.10 -11.44
N THR A 219 -19.33 6.06 -10.84
CA THR A 219 -19.82 5.47 -9.59
C THR A 219 -19.45 6.34 -8.39
N SER A 220 -20.45 6.77 -7.62
CA SER A 220 -20.19 7.50 -6.38
C SER A 220 -19.77 6.56 -5.25
N ILE A 221 -18.51 6.72 -4.81
CA ILE A 221 -17.86 5.91 -3.77
C ILE A 221 -17.16 6.80 -2.74
N TYR A 222 -16.69 6.21 -1.64
CA TYR A 222 -16.14 6.99 -0.52
C TYR A 222 -14.72 7.48 -0.79
N LEU A 223 -14.32 8.56 -0.10
CA LEU A 223 -12.98 9.13 -0.20
C LEU A 223 -12.29 9.10 1.16
N ARG A 224 -11.01 8.75 1.14
CA ARG A 224 -10.09 8.95 2.25
C ARG A 224 -8.91 9.73 1.72
N CYS A 225 -8.62 10.86 2.34
CA CYS A 225 -7.62 11.80 1.82
C CYS A 225 -6.29 11.60 2.53
N VAL A 226 -5.22 11.82 1.77
CA VAL A 226 -3.84 11.74 2.25
C VAL A 226 -3.09 13.01 1.87
N SER A 227 -2.12 13.39 2.70
CA SER A 227 -1.15 14.47 2.49
C SER A 227 0.25 13.90 2.69
N GLY A 228 1.21 14.38 1.91
CA GLY A 228 2.61 13.92 1.96
C GLY A 228 3.17 13.63 0.58
N ASN A 229 4.45 13.26 0.55
CA ASN A 229 5.16 12.93 -0.68
C ASN A 229 4.48 11.75 -1.37
N ALA A 230 4.38 11.82 -2.70
CA ALA A 230 3.93 10.68 -3.48
C ALA A 230 4.95 9.54 -3.36
N MET A 231 4.47 8.30 -3.49
CA MET A 231 5.37 7.18 -3.64
C MET A 231 6.25 7.35 -4.90
N PRO A 232 7.53 6.95 -4.84
CA PRO A 232 8.41 6.98 -5.99
C PRO A 232 7.91 6.04 -7.09
N ALA A 233 8.31 6.32 -8.33
CA ALA A 233 8.16 5.37 -9.42
C ALA A 233 8.88 4.05 -9.09
N PRO A 234 8.41 2.90 -9.62
CA PRO A 234 9.11 1.63 -9.46
C PRO A 234 10.58 1.73 -9.85
N SER A 235 11.45 1.10 -9.08
CA SER A 235 12.89 1.17 -9.29
C SER A 235 13.51 -0.20 -9.10
N PHE A 236 13.89 -0.83 -10.20
CA PHE A 236 14.42 -2.19 -10.23
C PHE A 236 15.85 -2.24 -10.75
N VAL A 237 16.63 -3.19 -10.24
CA VAL A 237 17.98 -3.49 -10.71
C VAL A 237 18.12 -5.00 -10.87
N ASN A 238 18.50 -5.45 -12.07
CA ASN A 238 18.88 -6.84 -12.28
C ASN A 238 20.23 -7.11 -11.59
N GLN A 239 20.25 -8.00 -10.60
CA GLN A 239 21.45 -8.35 -9.83
C GLN A 239 22.26 -9.50 -10.48
N GLY A 240 21.81 -10.00 -11.63
CA GLY A 240 22.30 -11.25 -12.19
C GLY A 240 21.79 -12.47 -11.40
N GLY A 241 22.24 -13.66 -11.80
CA GLY A 241 21.89 -14.91 -11.12
C GLY A 241 20.38 -15.20 -11.06
N GLY A 242 19.57 -14.61 -11.95
CA GLY A 242 18.12 -14.77 -11.97
C GLY A 242 17.39 -13.97 -10.90
N THR A 243 17.95 -12.85 -10.42
CA THR A 243 17.35 -12.03 -9.35
C THR A 243 17.21 -10.55 -9.72
N VAL A 244 16.15 -9.92 -9.21
CA VAL A 244 15.81 -8.50 -9.43
C VAL A 244 15.63 -7.82 -8.09
N ARG A 245 16.43 -6.79 -7.80
CA ARG A 245 16.31 -5.98 -6.59
C ARG A 245 15.34 -4.83 -6.81
N ASP A 246 14.40 -4.66 -5.90
CA ASP A 246 13.55 -3.48 -5.80
C ASP A 246 14.20 -2.47 -4.85
N LEU A 247 14.59 -1.31 -5.38
CA LEU A 247 15.29 -0.26 -4.63
C LEU A 247 14.36 0.50 -3.67
N ASN A 248 13.05 0.50 -3.93
CA ASN A 248 12.08 1.22 -3.10
C ASN A 248 11.77 0.43 -1.83
N THR A 249 11.58 -0.88 -1.99
CA THR A 249 11.14 -1.78 -0.91
C THR A 249 12.32 -2.49 -0.22
N GLY A 250 13.47 -2.55 -0.89
CA GLY A 250 14.63 -3.31 -0.43
C GLY A 250 14.48 -4.82 -0.61
N LEU A 251 13.45 -5.28 -1.31
CA LEU A 251 13.21 -6.70 -1.57
C LEU A 251 14.01 -7.21 -2.76
N LEU A 252 14.30 -8.51 -2.76
CA LEU A 252 14.91 -9.23 -3.85
C LEU A 252 13.93 -10.28 -4.39
N TRP A 253 13.69 -10.24 -5.69
CA TRP A 253 12.71 -11.06 -6.38
C TRP A 253 13.38 -12.10 -7.27
N SER A 254 12.75 -13.27 -7.42
CA SER A 254 13.09 -14.16 -8.52
C SER A 254 12.70 -13.49 -9.83
N GLN A 255 13.63 -13.47 -10.79
CA GLN A 255 13.40 -12.82 -12.09
C GLN A 255 12.31 -13.55 -12.89
N CYS A 256 12.30 -14.87 -12.81
CA CYS A 256 11.34 -15.74 -13.47
C CYS A 256 10.29 -16.27 -12.50
N SER A 257 9.12 -16.60 -13.04
CA SER A 257 8.09 -17.37 -12.34
C SER A 257 8.61 -18.78 -12.05
N GLU A 258 8.07 -19.44 -11.04
CA GLU A 258 8.43 -20.82 -10.71
C GLU A 258 8.28 -21.74 -11.93
N GLY A 259 9.26 -22.62 -12.16
CA GLY A 259 9.33 -23.50 -13.34
C GLY A 259 9.97 -22.89 -14.58
N GLN A 260 10.16 -21.57 -14.62
CA GLN A 260 10.90 -20.87 -15.69
C GLN A 260 12.33 -20.50 -15.26
N GLY A 261 13.21 -20.30 -16.24
CA GLY A 261 14.60 -19.90 -16.02
C GLY A 261 15.27 -19.31 -17.26
N GLY A 262 16.57 -19.03 -17.13
CA GLY A 262 17.34 -18.29 -18.13
C GLY A 262 17.12 -16.78 -18.05
N GLY A 263 18.00 -15.98 -18.68
CA GLY A 263 17.96 -14.51 -18.57
C GLY A 263 16.70 -13.85 -19.13
N THR A 264 15.93 -14.58 -19.94
CA THR A 264 14.63 -14.15 -20.50
C THR A 264 13.46 -14.98 -19.98
N CYS A 265 13.64 -15.91 -19.04
CA CYS A 265 12.57 -16.77 -18.53
C CYS A 265 11.89 -17.68 -19.58
N LEU A 266 12.65 -18.08 -20.62
CA LEU A 266 12.20 -18.99 -21.69
C LEU A 266 12.63 -20.45 -21.50
N ILE A 267 13.46 -20.75 -20.50
CA ILE A 267 13.87 -22.13 -20.19
C ILE A 267 12.84 -22.73 -19.23
N GLY A 268 12.29 -23.89 -19.58
CA GLY A 268 11.24 -24.52 -18.78
C GLY A 268 9.85 -23.89 -19.01
N ALA A 269 8.88 -24.33 -18.23
CA ALA A 269 7.50 -23.88 -18.31
C ALA A 269 7.02 -23.41 -16.94
N PRO A 270 6.19 -22.35 -16.87
CA PRO A 270 5.69 -21.84 -15.60
C PRO A 270 4.85 -22.91 -14.90
N SER A 271 5.14 -23.12 -13.62
CA SER A 271 4.46 -24.11 -12.77
C SER A 271 3.13 -23.55 -12.29
N ASN A 272 2.07 -24.33 -12.47
CA ASN A 272 0.74 -24.05 -11.96
C ASN A 272 0.44 -25.04 -10.83
N THR A 273 0.48 -24.59 -9.58
CA THR A 273 0.43 -25.47 -8.39
C THR A 273 -0.53 -24.94 -7.34
N ASP A 274 -0.96 -25.83 -6.44
CA ASP A 274 -1.70 -25.44 -5.25
C ASP A 274 -0.87 -24.55 -4.32
N TRP A 275 -1.55 -23.88 -3.38
CA TRP A 275 -0.94 -22.90 -2.49
C TRP A 275 0.14 -23.50 -1.57
N ASN A 276 -0.05 -24.74 -1.07
CA ASN A 276 0.93 -25.38 -0.20
C ASN A 276 2.21 -25.72 -0.98
N THR A 277 2.03 -26.25 -2.19
CA THR A 277 3.14 -26.56 -3.11
C THR A 277 3.87 -25.30 -3.53
N ALA A 278 3.16 -24.22 -3.88
CA ALA A 278 3.73 -22.91 -4.21
C ALA A 278 4.62 -22.35 -3.09
N ARG A 279 4.10 -22.33 -1.86
CA ARG A 279 4.87 -21.95 -0.66
C ARG A 279 6.11 -22.84 -0.47
N GLY A 280 5.94 -24.15 -0.57
CA GLY A 280 7.02 -25.12 -0.44
C GLY A 280 8.13 -24.91 -1.48
N ASN A 281 7.76 -24.65 -2.74
CA ASN A 281 8.69 -24.38 -3.84
C ASN A 281 9.53 -23.12 -3.58
N CYS A 282 8.91 -22.05 -3.08
CA CYS A 282 9.66 -20.86 -2.70
C CYS A 282 10.60 -21.13 -1.52
N ASN A 283 10.14 -21.77 -0.45
CA ASN A 283 10.99 -22.05 0.71
C ASN A 283 12.18 -22.97 0.40
N GLY A 284 11.98 -23.93 -0.49
CA GLY A 284 13.01 -24.87 -0.94
C GLY A 284 13.95 -24.30 -2.01
N LYS A 285 13.76 -23.04 -2.45
CA LYS A 285 14.54 -22.46 -3.54
C LYS A 285 15.97 -22.15 -3.11
N GLY A 286 16.94 -22.79 -3.76
CA GLY A 286 18.38 -22.54 -3.56
C GLY A 286 18.98 -21.45 -4.45
N LEU A 287 18.21 -20.43 -4.85
CA LEU A 287 18.68 -19.37 -5.74
C LEU A 287 19.60 -18.40 -4.99
N VAL A 288 20.82 -18.20 -5.49
CA VAL A 288 21.87 -17.33 -4.92
C VAL A 288 22.13 -17.54 -3.41
N GLY A 289 21.90 -18.76 -2.90
CA GLY A 289 22.20 -19.12 -1.50
C GLY A 289 21.34 -18.42 -0.45
N ARG A 290 20.15 -17.93 -0.82
CA ARG A 290 19.23 -17.21 0.09
C ARG A 290 18.05 -18.07 0.51
N VAL A 291 17.39 -17.65 1.59
CA VAL A 291 16.11 -18.20 2.03
C VAL A 291 15.00 -17.42 1.34
N TRP A 292 14.29 -18.10 0.45
CA TRP A 292 13.19 -17.53 -0.32
C TRP A 292 11.85 -17.87 0.31
N ARG A 293 10.82 -17.11 -0.03
CA ARG A 293 9.46 -17.34 0.43
C ARG A 293 8.45 -16.90 -0.61
N LEU A 294 7.23 -17.37 -0.43
CA LEU A 294 6.09 -16.85 -1.15
C LEU A 294 5.83 -15.41 -0.65
N PRO A 295 5.70 -14.40 -1.54
CA PRO A 295 5.45 -13.03 -1.13
C PRO A 295 4.07 -12.93 -0.47
N ASN A 296 3.97 -12.07 0.52
CA ASN A 296 2.66 -11.66 1.01
C ASN A 296 1.98 -10.73 -0.01
N VAL A 297 0.70 -10.43 0.22
CA VAL A 297 -0.10 -9.67 -0.75
C VAL A 297 0.44 -8.25 -0.98
N ASN A 298 0.97 -7.59 0.05
CA ASN A 298 1.50 -6.23 -0.08
C ASN A 298 2.82 -6.22 -0.88
N GLU A 299 3.64 -7.24 -0.70
CA GLU A 299 4.88 -7.41 -1.47
C GLU A 299 4.60 -7.68 -2.93
N LEU A 300 3.71 -8.62 -3.26
CA LEU A 300 3.42 -8.90 -4.65
C LEU A 300 2.73 -7.71 -5.34
N LEU A 301 1.93 -6.94 -4.60
CA LEU A 301 1.33 -5.69 -5.09
C LEU A 301 2.39 -4.62 -5.43
N SER A 302 3.54 -4.63 -4.75
CA SER A 302 4.60 -3.63 -4.95
C SER A 302 5.28 -3.72 -6.32
N ILE A 303 5.11 -4.82 -7.04
CA ILE A 303 5.64 -4.99 -8.40
C ILE A 303 4.55 -4.87 -9.49
N ILE A 304 3.30 -4.57 -9.12
CA ILE A 304 2.21 -4.37 -10.07
C ILE A 304 2.29 -3.00 -10.74
N ASP A 305 2.38 -2.98 -12.07
CA ASP A 305 2.35 -1.74 -12.84
C ASP A 305 0.92 -1.45 -13.37
N TYR A 306 0.28 -0.44 -12.80
CA TYR A 306 -1.05 0.04 -13.21
C TYR A 306 -1.03 1.03 -14.38
N SER A 307 0.14 1.44 -14.86
CA SER A 307 0.27 2.51 -15.86
C SER A 307 0.18 2.02 -17.31
N ASN A 308 0.36 0.72 -17.55
CA ASN A 308 0.40 0.17 -18.89
C ASN A 308 -1.00 -0.04 -19.49
N PRO A 309 -1.35 0.65 -20.58
CA PRO A 309 -2.69 0.56 -21.18
C PRO A 309 -2.89 -0.66 -22.06
N ILE A 310 -1.84 -1.45 -22.36
CA ILE A 310 -1.92 -2.56 -23.31
C ILE A 310 -2.49 -3.81 -22.60
N PRO A 311 -3.68 -4.31 -22.97
CA PRO A 311 -4.34 -5.39 -22.23
C PRO A 311 -3.56 -6.71 -22.21
N ILE A 312 -2.89 -7.03 -23.33
CA ILE A 312 -2.13 -8.27 -23.52
C ILE A 312 -0.78 -8.31 -22.79
N VAL A 313 -0.29 -7.16 -22.31
CA VAL A 313 0.97 -7.08 -21.54
C VAL A 313 0.63 -7.26 -20.06
N PRO A 314 1.33 -8.14 -19.31
CA PRO A 314 1.08 -8.25 -17.87
C PRO A 314 1.36 -6.92 -17.16
N ALA A 315 0.63 -6.65 -16.07
CA ALA A 315 0.74 -5.48 -15.21
C ALA A 315 2.02 -5.55 -14.34
N ILE A 316 3.18 -5.55 -14.97
CA ILE A 316 4.52 -5.60 -14.36
C ILE A 316 5.54 -5.03 -15.36
N ASP A 317 6.68 -4.55 -14.88
CA ASP A 317 7.80 -4.17 -15.74
C ASP A 317 8.43 -5.42 -16.40
N THR A 318 8.08 -5.66 -17.66
CA THR A 318 8.53 -6.82 -18.43
C THR A 318 10.01 -6.78 -18.81
N THR A 319 10.68 -5.64 -18.63
CA THR A 319 12.14 -5.52 -18.79
C THR A 319 12.86 -6.29 -17.70
N PHE A 320 12.37 -6.18 -16.46
CA PHE A 320 12.94 -6.88 -15.31
C PHE A 320 12.28 -8.24 -15.07
N PHE A 321 11.00 -8.40 -15.40
CA PHE A 321 10.24 -9.63 -15.18
C PHE A 321 9.71 -10.21 -16.52
N PRO A 322 10.60 -10.65 -17.41
CA PRO A 322 10.23 -11.11 -18.74
C PRO A 322 9.41 -12.40 -18.69
N ASN A 323 8.59 -12.62 -19.72
CA ASN A 323 7.76 -13.81 -19.89
C ASN A 323 6.93 -14.19 -18.64
N THR A 324 6.43 -13.17 -17.92
CA THR A 324 5.45 -13.35 -16.84
C THR A 324 4.12 -13.85 -17.44
N PRO A 325 3.60 -15.03 -17.04
CA PRO A 325 2.27 -15.51 -17.40
C PRO A 325 1.15 -14.46 -17.34
N ASN A 326 0.44 -14.28 -18.45
CA ASN A 326 -0.69 -13.36 -18.61
C ASN A 326 -1.82 -14.09 -19.38
N PRO A 327 -3.12 -13.94 -19.06
CA PRO A 327 -3.78 -13.13 -18.02
C PRO A 327 -3.89 -13.86 -16.68
N SER A 328 -2.77 -14.34 -16.15
CA SER A 328 -2.77 -15.30 -15.05
C SER A 328 -2.70 -14.67 -13.66
N ALA A 329 -3.20 -15.39 -12.65
CA ALA A 329 -3.10 -15.03 -11.25
C ALA A 329 -1.90 -15.70 -10.56
N TYR A 330 -1.39 -15.04 -9.54
CA TYR A 330 -0.26 -15.48 -8.73
C TYR A 330 -0.65 -15.60 -7.28
N TRP A 331 -0.20 -16.67 -6.65
CA TRP A 331 -0.38 -16.88 -5.22
C TRP A 331 0.37 -15.83 -4.40
N THR A 332 -0.25 -15.42 -3.30
CA THR A 332 0.41 -14.76 -2.18
C THR A 332 0.38 -15.67 -0.95
N SER A 333 1.25 -15.45 0.02
CA SER A 333 1.23 -16.19 1.30
C SER A 333 0.07 -15.78 2.21
N THR A 334 -0.56 -14.63 1.94
CA THR A 334 -1.63 -14.05 2.76
C THR A 334 -2.91 -14.86 2.64
N THR A 335 -3.38 -15.40 3.76
CA THR A 335 -4.62 -16.16 3.82
C THR A 335 -5.83 -15.21 3.71
N TYR A 336 -6.93 -15.63 3.10
CA TYR A 336 -8.14 -14.83 3.12
C TYR A 336 -8.81 -14.94 4.50
N ASP A 337 -9.04 -13.81 5.14
CA ASP A 337 -9.51 -13.76 6.52
C ASP A 337 -10.94 -14.29 6.71
N SER A 338 -11.82 -14.09 5.74
CA SER A 338 -13.22 -14.51 5.88
C SER A 338 -13.42 -15.99 5.58
N ASN A 339 -12.48 -16.61 4.85
CA ASN A 339 -12.43 -18.05 4.65
C ASN A 339 -10.98 -18.54 4.59
N LYS A 340 -10.53 -19.23 5.64
CA LYS A 340 -9.12 -19.61 5.82
C LYS A 340 -8.63 -20.70 4.86
N SER A 341 -9.55 -21.40 4.18
CA SER A 341 -9.25 -22.33 3.10
C SER A 341 -8.91 -21.62 1.79
N PHE A 342 -9.05 -20.29 1.75
CA PHE A 342 -8.71 -19.44 0.61
C PHE A 342 -7.46 -18.61 0.94
N ALA A 343 -6.72 -18.22 -0.09
CA ALA A 343 -5.62 -17.25 -0.01
C ALA A 343 -5.89 -16.09 -0.96
N LEU A 344 -5.24 -14.95 -0.72
CA LEU A 344 -5.26 -13.85 -1.66
C LEU A 344 -4.32 -14.15 -2.83
N ALA A 345 -4.76 -13.74 -4.02
CA ALA A 345 -4.02 -13.85 -5.26
C ALA A 345 -4.10 -12.52 -6.02
N ILE A 346 -3.08 -12.24 -6.82
CA ILE A 346 -3.03 -11.05 -7.67
C ILE A 346 -3.02 -11.45 -9.13
N ALA A 347 -3.96 -10.91 -9.91
CA ALA A 347 -4.03 -11.13 -11.35
C ALA A 347 -3.06 -10.19 -12.07
N PHE A 348 -2.02 -10.72 -12.72
CA PHE A 348 -1.13 -9.89 -13.56
C PHE A 348 -1.79 -9.41 -14.85
N ALA A 349 -3.03 -9.83 -15.14
CA ALA A 349 -3.83 -9.23 -16.18
C ALA A 349 -4.05 -7.72 -15.96
N ASN A 350 -4.20 -7.28 -14.70
CA ASN A 350 -4.59 -5.90 -14.39
C ASN A 350 -4.26 -5.44 -12.96
N GLY A 351 -3.83 -6.32 -12.05
CA GLY A 351 -3.54 -5.98 -10.67
C GLY A 351 -4.71 -6.13 -9.70
N ILE A 352 -5.80 -6.80 -10.10
CA ILE A 352 -6.89 -7.15 -9.17
C ILE A 352 -6.36 -8.09 -8.09
N ILE A 353 -6.71 -7.80 -6.84
CA ILE A 353 -6.49 -8.69 -5.70
C ILE A 353 -7.79 -9.40 -5.38
N ALA A 354 -7.80 -10.72 -5.44
CA ALA A 354 -8.97 -11.54 -5.13
C ALA A 354 -8.64 -12.76 -4.26
N SER A 355 -9.64 -13.35 -3.62
CA SER A 355 -9.50 -14.62 -2.92
C SER A 355 -9.64 -15.84 -3.85
N SER A 356 -8.91 -16.91 -3.57
CA SER A 356 -9.03 -18.18 -4.29
C SER A 356 -8.76 -19.38 -3.40
N ASP A 357 -9.42 -20.49 -3.71
CA ASP A 357 -9.30 -21.75 -2.97
C ASP A 357 -7.85 -22.25 -3.02
N LYS A 358 -7.25 -22.53 -1.86
CA LYS A 358 -5.85 -22.95 -1.75
C LYS A 358 -5.53 -24.26 -2.46
N SER A 359 -6.54 -25.06 -2.81
CA SER A 359 -6.39 -26.29 -3.62
C SER A 359 -6.30 -26.02 -5.13
N GLY A 360 -6.65 -24.81 -5.57
CA GLY A 360 -6.59 -24.40 -6.97
C GLY A 360 -5.15 -24.21 -7.47
N GLY A 361 -4.94 -24.36 -8.77
CA GLY A 361 -3.64 -24.16 -9.38
C GLY A 361 -3.39 -22.71 -9.81
N MET A 362 -2.32 -22.08 -9.33
CA MET A 362 -1.87 -20.75 -9.79
C MET A 362 -0.35 -20.67 -9.93
N TYR A 363 0.12 -19.59 -10.53
CA TYR A 363 1.55 -19.32 -10.70
C TYR A 363 2.16 -18.71 -9.45
N THR A 364 3.48 -18.68 -9.40
CA THR A 364 4.23 -18.23 -8.24
C THR A 364 5.49 -17.50 -8.67
N ARG A 365 5.84 -16.47 -7.91
CA ARG A 365 7.13 -15.77 -7.96
C ARG A 365 7.60 -15.61 -6.53
N CYS A 366 8.86 -15.90 -6.27
CA CYS A 366 9.37 -15.90 -4.91
C CYS A 366 10.07 -14.58 -4.60
N VAL A 367 10.08 -14.23 -3.31
CA VAL A 367 10.74 -13.04 -2.78
C VAL A 367 11.67 -13.42 -1.62
N THR A 368 12.64 -12.58 -1.33
CA THR A 368 13.48 -12.63 -0.14
C THR A 368 13.88 -11.21 0.27
N THR A 369 14.32 -11.03 1.51
CA THR A 369 14.92 -9.78 1.96
C THR A 369 16.31 -9.62 1.34
N PHE A 370 16.67 -8.41 0.87
CA PHE A 370 17.98 -8.16 0.25
C PHE A 370 19.13 -8.21 1.25
#